data_AF-A0A0F9JL59-F1
#
_entry.id   AF-A0A0F9JL59-F1
#
_cell.length_a   1.000
_cell.length_b   1.000
_cell.length_c   1.000
_cell.angle_alpha   90.00
_cell.angle_beta   90.00
_cell.angle_gamma   90.00
#
_symmetry.space_group_name_H-M   'P 1'
#
loop_
_entity.id
_entity.type
_entity.pdbx_description
1 polymer ?
#
loop_
_entity_poly.entity_id
_entity_poly.type
_entity_poly.pdbx_seq_one_letter_code
_entity_poly.pdbx_strand_id
1 'polypeptide(L)'
;MTVISDLTDTIPGLVPASSLDPTERAPDRPLISDSESWDAIQTVATCFRHTGWQTLRHRIYRALIRTGQPENRILAFTDCGSRAYVCRHRTDTERYAVLGSGCRDRFCIPCQKSRSRVIGQNVTQYLAGGPVRFITLTLRHNHTTLAEQLTRLIAAFTRLRQRKFWKRHVVGGAAFLEVTLSVTEEWHPHLHVLAHGKYIPYAVLRSEWLAVTGDSYITDVRCAKSDAEVVAYVAKYASKPFSGFISRSPPHLDELIHAMHGRRTIVAFGTWRSLKATFEEPTGDWEYLCTLDELVYHARARQAEWMAILMAVAPHRAQAMLERIGDETTRAPPDVPDLQAEQFLLFADTDTPDFYANQ
;
A
#
# COMPACT_ATOMS: atom_id res chain seq x y z
N MET A 1 31.51 36.15 -22.12
CA MET A 1 31.73 36.53 -20.71
C MET A 1 30.68 37.59 -20.41
N THR A 2 29.63 37.36 -19.63
CA THR A 2 29.64 36.84 -18.25
C THR A 2 28.35 36.06 -17.98
N VAL A 3 28.51 34.95 -17.26
CA VAL A 3 27.49 33.98 -16.85
C VAL A 3 26.67 34.56 -15.69
N ILE A 4 25.34 34.43 -15.74
CA ILE A 4 24.48 34.61 -14.56
C ILE A 4 23.94 33.23 -14.21
N SER A 5 24.42 32.73 -13.08
CA SER A 5 24.07 31.49 -12.40
C SER A 5 22.88 31.68 -11.46
N ASP A 6 22.19 30.56 -11.22
CA ASP A 6 21.43 30.20 -10.01
C ASP A 6 20.24 31.04 -9.54
N LEU A 7 19.05 30.48 -9.76
CA LEU A 7 17.90 30.64 -8.86
C LEU A 7 17.31 29.25 -8.55
N THR A 8 17.86 28.63 -7.51
CA THR A 8 17.28 27.50 -6.80
C THR A 8 16.56 28.02 -5.56
N ASP A 9 15.34 28.54 -5.74
CA ASP A 9 14.49 28.90 -4.59
C ASP A 9 13.95 27.62 -3.94
N THR A 10 14.60 27.29 -2.83
CA THR A 10 14.21 26.28 -1.85
C THR A 10 13.03 26.80 -1.05
N ILE A 11 11.88 26.13 -1.14
CA ILE A 11 10.76 26.32 -0.21
C ILE A 11 11.15 25.66 1.12
N PRO A 12 11.31 26.39 2.23
CA PRO A 12 11.63 25.78 3.53
C PRO A 12 10.38 25.06 4.08
N GLY A 13 10.55 23.81 4.52
CA GLY A 13 9.56 23.16 5.40
C GLY A 13 8.74 21.99 4.81
N LEU A 14 9.09 21.43 3.66
CA LEU A 14 8.60 20.09 3.27
C LEU A 14 9.74 19.09 3.34
N VAL A 15 9.82 18.36 4.46
CA VAL A 15 10.60 17.12 4.52
C VAL A 15 10.07 16.21 3.39
N PRO A 16 10.92 15.72 2.47
CA PRO A 16 10.48 14.75 1.49
C PRO A 16 9.93 13.57 2.28
N ALA A 17 8.69 13.18 2.00
CA ALA A 17 8.14 11.93 2.52
C ALA A 17 8.84 10.80 1.76
N SER A 18 10.09 10.54 2.13
CA SER A 18 10.74 9.27 1.93
C SER A 18 9.87 8.21 2.60
N SER A 19 10.02 6.96 2.15
CA SER A 19 9.60 5.81 2.95
C SER A 19 9.97 6.11 4.39
N LEU A 20 8.98 6.29 5.28
CA LEU A 20 9.22 6.57 6.69
C LEU A 20 10.34 5.64 7.14
N ASP A 21 11.52 6.19 7.45
CA ASP A 21 12.63 5.39 7.95
C ASP A 21 12.10 4.69 9.20
N PRO A 22 12.02 3.35 9.20
CA PRO A 22 11.76 2.64 10.43
C PRO A 22 13.06 2.73 11.22
N THR A 23 13.18 3.76 12.06
CA THR A 23 14.06 3.68 13.21
C THR A 23 13.52 2.56 14.09
N GLU A 24 14.37 1.56 14.31
CA GLU A 24 14.26 0.42 15.24
C GLU A 24 14.00 -0.99 14.63
N ARG A 25 15.14 -1.68 14.46
CA ARG A 25 15.49 -3.11 14.69
C ARG A 25 14.87 -4.25 13.86
N ALA A 26 15.79 -5.01 13.24
CA ALA A 26 16.00 -6.43 13.53
C ALA A 26 17.53 -6.69 13.65
N PRO A 27 18.00 -7.56 14.57
CA PRO A 27 19.42 -7.88 14.74
C PRO A 27 19.93 -8.73 13.56
N ASP A 28 21.17 -8.48 13.13
CA ASP A 28 22.06 -9.30 12.29
C ASP A 28 21.46 -10.55 11.63
N ARG A 29 20.47 -10.37 10.74
CA ARG A 29 19.96 -11.47 9.91
C ARG A 29 20.58 -11.37 8.53
N PRO A 30 21.39 -12.36 8.09
CA PRO A 30 21.99 -12.33 6.77
C PRO A 30 20.91 -12.32 5.69
N LEU A 31 21.22 -11.69 4.55
CA LEU A 31 20.38 -11.76 3.36
C LEU A 31 20.19 -13.23 2.95
N ILE A 32 18.96 -13.60 2.60
CA ILE A 32 18.62 -14.97 2.20
C ILE A 32 19.42 -15.29 0.93
N SER A 33 20.29 -16.29 1.02
CA SER A 33 21.14 -16.71 -0.09
C SER A 33 20.30 -17.31 -1.22
N ASP A 34 20.89 -17.43 -2.41
CA ASP A 34 20.22 -18.06 -3.56
C ASP A 34 19.91 -19.56 -3.34
N SER A 35 20.59 -20.19 -2.37
CA SER A 35 20.48 -21.62 -2.08
C SER A 35 19.53 -21.96 -0.92
N GLU A 36 19.15 -21.00 -0.07
CA GLU A 36 18.09 -21.21 0.93
C GLU A 36 16.71 -21.10 0.26
N SER A 37 15.85 -22.10 0.46
CA SER A 37 14.50 -22.02 -0.07
C SER A 37 13.78 -20.86 0.63
N TRP A 38 13.25 -19.92 -0.15
CA TRP A 38 12.39 -18.82 0.31
C TRP A 38 11.22 -19.32 1.20
N ASP A 39 10.87 -20.60 1.07
CA ASP A 39 9.86 -21.31 1.84
C ASP A 39 10.33 -21.71 3.24
N ALA A 40 11.63 -21.92 3.48
CA ALA A 40 12.18 -22.33 4.79
C ALA A 40 12.07 -21.24 5.89
N ILE A 41 11.67 -20.02 5.54
CA ILE A 41 11.64 -18.85 6.43
C ILE A 41 10.21 -18.48 6.88
N GLN A 42 9.19 -19.21 6.43
CA GLN A 42 7.80 -18.85 6.65
C GLN A 42 7.30 -19.29 8.05
N THR A 43 7.31 -18.37 9.02
CA THR A 43 6.62 -18.56 10.33
C THR A 43 5.10 -18.57 10.17
N VAL A 44 4.35 -19.04 11.18
CA VAL A 44 2.88 -18.96 11.19
C VAL A 44 2.42 -17.52 10.95
N ALA A 45 3.03 -16.56 11.66
CA ALA A 45 2.80 -15.13 11.47
C ALA A 45 3.04 -14.67 10.02
N THR A 46 4.15 -15.08 9.41
CA THR A 46 4.49 -14.68 8.04
C THR A 46 3.49 -15.26 7.05
N CYS A 47 3.10 -16.52 7.24
CA CYS A 47 2.08 -17.18 6.42
C CYS A 47 0.75 -16.45 6.53
N PHE A 48 0.27 -16.23 7.75
CA PHE A 48 -0.96 -15.51 7.99
C PHE A 48 -0.99 -14.16 7.28
N ARG A 49 0.12 -13.40 7.27
CA ARG A 49 0.18 -12.12 6.57
C ARG A 49 0.33 -12.23 5.05
N HIS A 50 1.09 -13.22 4.56
CA HIS A 50 1.58 -13.29 3.18
C HIS A 50 0.99 -14.42 2.31
N THR A 51 -0.03 -15.13 2.80
CA THR A 51 -0.79 -16.10 2.01
C THR A 51 -1.36 -15.47 0.74
N GLY A 52 -1.29 -16.23 -0.35
CA GLY A 52 -1.94 -15.91 -1.63
C GLY A 52 -1.09 -15.11 -2.61
N TRP A 53 0.13 -14.67 -2.24
CA TRP A 53 0.99 -13.87 -3.13
C TRP A 53 2.49 -14.19 -3.02
N GLN A 54 2.84 -15.38 -2.55
CA GLN A 54 4.23 -15.79 -2.26
C GLN A 54 5.13 -15.69 -3.49
N THR A 55 4.67 -16.15 -4.66
CA THR A 55 5.40 -16.05 -5.92
C THR A 55 5.72 -14.60 -6.27
N LEU A 56 4.71 -13.71 -6.20
CA LEU A 56 4.89 -12.29 -6.47
C LEU A 56 5.82 -11.63 -5.44
N ARG A 57 5.67 -11.97 -4.14
CA ARG A 57 6.56 -11.50 -3.07
C ARG A 57 8.01 -11.86 -3.36
N HIS A 58 8.28 -13.09 -3.78
CA HIS A 58 9.61 -13.54 -4.16
C HIS A 58 10.16 -12.77 -5.37
N ARG A 59 9.34 -12.57 -6.42
CA ARG A 59 9.75 -11.78 -7.59
C ARG A 59 10.12 -10.34 -7.22
N ILE A 60 9.34 -9.71 -6.34
CA ILE A 60 9.65 -8.37 -5.82
C ILE A 60 10.93 -8.38 -4.99
N TYR A 61 11.12 -9.34 -4.08
CA TYR A 61 12.35 -9.49 -3.33
C TYR A 61 13.58 -9.57 -4.24
N ARG A 62 13.53 -10.44 -5.27
CA ARG A 62 14.60 -10.58 -6.26
C ARG A 62 14.85 -9.28 -7.02
N ALA A 63 13.79 -8.55 -7.37
CA ALA A 63 13.91 -7.27 -8.05
C ALA A 63 14.51 -6.18 -7.15
N LEU A 64 14.19 -6.15 -5.86
CA LEU A 64 14.83 -5.25 -4.89
C LEU A 64 16.35 -5.49 -4.81
N ILE A 65 16.79 -6.76 -4.85
CA ILE A 65 18.22 -7.11 -4.89
C ILE A 65 18.86 -6.68 -6.21
N ARG A 66 18.28 -7.09 -7.36
CA ARG A 66 18.85 -6.77 -8.68
C ARG A 66 19.00 -5.27 -8.93
N THR A 67 18.05 -4.49 -8.41
CA THR A 67 18.05 -3.03 -8.54
C THR A 67 18.88 -2.31 -7.48
N GLY A 68 19.65 -3.03 -6.65
CA GLY A 68 20.55 -2.46 -5.66
C GLY A 68 19.84 -1.60 -4.61
N GLN A 69 18.63 -1.98 -4.19
CA GLN A 69 17.91 -1.23 -3.17
C GLN A 69 18.63 -1.29 -1.81
N PRO A 70 18.44 -0.28 -0.95
CA PRO A 70 19.06 -0.25 0.37
C PRO A 70 18.78 -1.53 1.19
N GLU A 71 19.80 -2.04 1.86
CA GLU A 71 19.74 -3.30 2.61
C GLU A 71 18.65 -3.28 3.69
N ASN A 72 18.51 -2.16 4.42
CA ASN A 72 17.46 -1.99 5.42
C ASN A 72 16.03 -2.16 4.85
N ARG A 73 15.79 -1.69 3.61
CA ARG A 73 14.51 -1.86 2.90
C ARG A 73 14.27 -3.33 2.54
N ILE A 74 15.32 -4.02 2.08
CA ILE A 74 15.26 -5.44 1.71
C ILE A 74 14.97 -6.28 2.95
N LEU A 75 15.71 -6.06 4.05
CA LEU A 75 15.51 -6.74 5.33
C LEU A 75 14.12 -6.48 5.91
N ALA A 76 13.65 -5.23 5.88
CA ALA A 76 12.28 -4.93 6.32
C ALA A 76 11.24 -5.69 5.47
N PHE A 77 11.43 -5.79 4.14
CA PHE A 77 10.51 -6.49 3.25
C PHE A 77 10.48 -8.00 3.50
N THR A 78 11.63 -8.62 3.78
CA THR A 78 11.72 -10.05 4.12
C THR A 78 11.15 -10.34 5.50
N ASP A 79 11.37 -9.45 6.48
CA ASP A 79 10.86 -9.58 7.85
C ASP A 79 9.38 -9.15 8.01
N CYS A 80 8.75 -8.64 6.95
CA CYS A 80 7.33 -8.28 6.99
C CYS A 80 6.48 -9.46 7.46
N GLY A 81 5.69 -9.26 8.54
CA GLY A 81 4.85 -10.30 9.12
C GLY A 81 5.56 -11.33 9.99
N SER A 82 6.84 -11.14 10.30
CA SER A 82 7.60 -12.02 11.20
C SER A 82 7.03 -12.09 12.61
N ARG A 83 6.37 -11.02 13.05
CA ARG A 83 5.77 -10.85 14.38
C ARG A 83 4.28 -10.62 14.23
N ALA A 84 3.48 -11.43 14.92
CA ALA A 84 2.03 -11.28 14.98
C ALA A 84 1.51 -11.60 16.38
N TYR A 85 0.60 -10.78 16.87
CA TYR A 85 0.09 -10.78 18.23
C TYR A 85 -1.42 -10.78 18.19
N VAL A 86 -2.03 -11.62 19.00
CA VAL A 86 -3.46 -11.68 19.20
C VAL A 86 -3.78 -10.78 20.38
N CYS A 87 -4.70 -9.86 20.17
CA CYS A 87 -5.19 -8.94 21.19
C CYS A 87 -6.69 -9.15 21.38
N ARG A 88 -7.14 -8.99 22.62
CA ARG A 88 -8.56 -9.01 22.98
C ARG A 88 -9.00 -7.60 23.34
N HIS A 89 -10.23 -7.24 23.01
CA HIS A 89 -10.78 -5.95 23.42
C HIS A 89 -11.14 -6.00 24.92
N ARG A 90 -10.76 -4.98 25.70
CA ARG A 90 -10.92 -5.00 27.17
C ARG A 90 -12.37 -5.10 27.65
N THR A 91 -13.30 -4.47 26.94
CA THR A 91 -14.72 -4.42 27.35
C THR A 91 -15.63 -5.35 26.54
N ASP A 92 -15.15 -5.84 25.39
CA ASP A 92 -15.90 -6.71 24.49
C ASP A 92 -15.07 -7.97 24.29
N THR A 93 -15.12 -8.88 25.26
CA THR A 93 -14.18 -10.00 25.36
C THR A 93 -14.32 -11.04 24.23
N GLU A 94 -15.36 -10.95 23.41
CA GLU A 94 -15.55 -11.79 22.23
C GLU A 94 -14.88 -11.20 20.97
N ARG A 95 -14.36 -9.97 21.07
CA ARG A 95 -13.71 -9.27 19.98
C ARG A 95 -12.19 -9.39 20.04
N TYR A 96 -11.62 -9.92 18.97
CA TYR A 96 -10.18 -10.12 18.81
C TYR A 96 -9.63 -9.29 17.66
N ALA A 97 -8.33 -9.03 17.70
CA ALA A 97 -7.56 -8.42 16.63
C ALA A 97 -6.20 -9.08 16.51
N VAL A 98 -5.69 -9.20 15.29
CA VAL A 98 -4.29 -9.56 15.04
C VAL A 98 -3.50 -8.31 14.70
N LEU A 99 -2.50 -7.99 15.50
CA LEU A 99 -1.52 -6.94 15.25
C LEU A 99 -0.23 -7.57 14.76
N GLY A 100 0.58 -6.84 13.99
CA GLY A 100 1.93 -7.33 13.72
C GLY A 100 2.81 -6.43 12.89
N SER A 101 4.01 -6.94 12.61
CA SER A 101 5.06 -6.20 11.90
C SER A 101 4.72 -6.01 10.43
N GLY A 102 5.13 -4.87 9.87
CA GLY A 102 4.94 -4.56 8.46
C GLY A 102 6.03 -3.70 7.88
N CYS A 103 6.53 -4.08 6.70
CA CYS A 103 7.61 -3.36 6.01
C CYS A 103 7.20 -2.00 5.41
N ARG A 104 5.89 -1.74 5.29
CA ARG A 104 5.29 -0.54 4.68
C ARG A 104 5.70 -0.27 3.23
N ASP A 105 6.41 -1.22 2.61
CA ASP A 105 6.85 -1.10 1.23
C ASP A 105 5.66 -1.01 0.26
N ARG A 106 5.79 -0.17 -0.76
CA ARG A 106 4.77 0.07 -1.80
C ARG A 106 4.46 -1.15 -2.66
N PHE A 107 5.38 -2.11 -2.73
CA PHE A 107 5.22 -3.36 -3.46
C PHE A 107 4.71 -4.49 -2.55
N CYS A 108 4.60 -4.26 -1.23
CA CYS A 108 4.05 -5.24 -0.30
C CYS A 108 2.52 -5.17 -0.27
N ILE A 109 1.85 -6.17 -0.86
CA ILE A 109 0.39 -6.25 -0.94
C ILE A 109 -0.32 -6.05 0.41
N PRO A 110 -0.02 -6.82 1.48
CA PRO A 110 -0.72 -6.65 2.76
C PRO A 110 -0.46 -5.30 3.41
N CYS A 111 0.75 -4.74 3.27
CA CYS A 111 1.04 -3.37 3.73
C CYS A 111 0.22 -2.32 2.97
N GLN A 112 0.13 -2.43 1.63
CA GLN A 112 -0.66 -1.51 0.83
C GLN A 112 -2.16 -1.66 1.04
N LYS A 113 -2.67 -2.88 1.30
CA LYS A 113 -4.05 -3.10 1.73
C LYS A 113 -4.34 -2.43 3.08
N SER A 114 -3.45 -2.62 4.06
CA SER A 114 -3.59 -1.99 5.39
C SER A 114 -3.63 -0.46 5.27
N ARG A 115 -2.68 0.11 4.50
CA ARG A 115 -2.63 1.54 4.19
C ARG A 115 -3.90 2.02 3.46
N SER A 116 -4.38 1.26 2.49
CA SER A 116 -5.58 1.57 1.73
C SER A 116 -6.85 1.62 2.60
N ARG A 117 -6.99 0.68 3.55
CA ARG A 117 -8.09 0.70 4.54
C ARG A 117 -8.09 1.97 5.38
N VAL A 118 -6.92 2.35 5.89
CA VAL A 118 -6.75 3.58 6.68
C VAL A 118 -7.13 4.81 5.86
N ILE A 119 -6.65 4.91 4.62
CA ILE A 119 -7.01 6.04 3.75
C ILE A 119 -8.51 6.04 3.47
N GLY A 120 -9.10 4.87 3.21
CA GLY A 120 -10.54 4.72 2.98
C GLY A 120 -11.37 5.16 4.18
N GLN A 121 -10.96 4.81 5.40
CA GLN A 121 -11.59 5.31 6.63
C GLN A 121 -11.44 6.83 6.75
N ASN A 122 -10.21 7.32 6.60
CA ASN A 122 -9.88 8.74 6.74
C ASN A 122 -10.49 9.61 5.64
N VAL A 123 -10.87 9.06 4.49
CA VAL A 123 -11.49 9.84 3.41
C VAL A 123 -12.90 10.28 3.79
N THR A 124 -13.59 9.51 4.64
CA THR A 124 -15.00 9.75 4.99
C THR A 124 -15.22 11.11 5.64
N GLN A 125 -14.27 11.57 6.46
CA GLN A 125 -14.32 12.90 7.10
C GLN A 125 -14.29 14.06 6.09
N TYR A 126 -13.89 13.81 4.84
CA TYR A 126 -13.79 14.81 3.78
C TYR A 126 -14.96 14.76 2.77
N LEU A 127 -15.88 13.81 2.92
CA LEU A 127 -17.00 13.63 1.99
C LEU A 127 -18.16 14.60 2.31
N ALA A 128 -18.23 15.10 3.54
CA ALA A 128 -19.13 16.18 3.92
C ALA A 128 -18.79 17.45 3.11
N GLY A 129 -19.79 18.04 2.45
CA GLY A 129 -19.63 19.33 1.74
C GLY A 129 -19.66 19.28 0.21
N GLY A 130 -20.02 18.14 -0.38
CA GLY A 130 -20.38 18.09 -1.81
C GLY A 130 -19.96 16.81 -2.53
N PRO A 131 -20.40 16.62 -3.78
CA PRO A 131 -20.14 15.40 -4.53
C PRO A 131 -18.66 15.23 -4.86
N VAL A 132 -18.21 13.98 -4.77
CA VAL A 132 -16.89 13.54 -5.25
C VAL A 132 -17.01 12.99 -6.66
N ARG A 133 -16.03 13.31 -7.51
CA ARG A 133 -15.89 12.75 -8.85
C ARG A 133 -14.67 11.86 -8.94
N PHE A 134 -14.82 10.75 -9.66
CA PHE A 134 -13.71 9.94 -10.10
C PHE A 134 -13.25 10.48 -11.44
N ILE A 135 -11.98 10.86 -11.52
CA ILE A 135 -11.33 11.26 -12.75
C ILE A 135 -10.21 10.28 -13.04
N THR A 136 -10.12 9.80 -14.28
CA THR A 136 -8.93 9.07 -14.76
C THR A 136 -8.19 9.96 -15.75
N LEU A 137 -6.89 10.19 -15.52
CA LEU A 137 -6.01 10.93 -16.41
C LEU A 137 -4.90 10.01 -16.90
N THR A 138 -4.69 9.95 -18.20
CA THR A 138 -3.66 9.09 -18.82
C THR A 138 -2.75 9.89 -19.73
N LEU A 139 -1.53 9.40 -19.95
CA LEU A 139 -0.67 9.90 -21.02
C LEU A 139 -0.91 9.10 -22.31
N ARG A 140 -0.64 9.73 -23.46
CA ARG A 140 -0.50 9.01 -24.72
C ARG A 140 0.73 8.11 -24.63
N HIS A 141 0.62 6.91 -25.19
CA HIS A 141 1.71 5.94 -25.25
C HIS A 141 2.91 6.52 -25.99
N ASN A 142 4.08 6.22 -25.46
CA ASN A 142 5.35 6.53 -26.08
C ASN A 142 6.42 5.54 -25.58
N HIS A 143 7.58 5.57 -26.23
CA HIS A 143 8.70 4.67 -25.93
C HIS A 143 9.71 5.29 -24.94
N THR A 144 9.32 6.33 -24.19
CA THR A 144 10.19 6.90 -23.16
C THR A 144 10.18 6.05 -21.90
N THR A 145 11.20 6.19 -21.06
CA THR A 145 11.32 5.39 -19.83
C THR A 145 10.14 5.64 -18.91
N LEU A 146 9.76 4.65 -18.09
CA LEU A 146 8.70 4.82 -17.11
C LEU A 146 8.97 6.02 -16.18
N ALA A 147 10.23 6.24 -15.79
CA ALA A 147 10.62 7.35 -14.92
C ALA A 147 10.28 8.72 -15.54
N GLU A 148 10.56 8.90 -16.84
CA GLU A 148 10.24 10.12 -17.59
C GLU A 148 8.73 10.29 -17.73
N GLN A 149 8.00 9.21 -18.06
CA GLN A 149 6.55 9.24 -18.17
C GLN A 149 5.88 9.61 -16.84
N LEU A 150 6.35 9.06 -15.71
CA LEU A 150 5.85 9.41 -14.39
C LEU A 150 6.11 10.88 -14.04
N THR A 151 7.33 11.37 -14.31
CA THR A 151 7.67 12.79 -14.12
C THR A 151 6.77 13.69 -14.94
N ARG A 152 6.55 13.35 -16.21
CA ARG A 152 5.66 14.06 -17.13
C ARG A 152 4.21 14.07 -16.64
N LEU A 153 3.69 12.93 -16.19
CA LEU A 153 2.32 12.78 -15.70
C LEU A 153 2.08 13.67 -14.47
N ILE A 154 2.99 13.63 -13.50
CA ILE A 154 2.89 14.45 -12.27
C ILE A 154 3.02 15.94 -12.59
N ALA A 155 3.91 16.32 -13.51
CA ALA A 155 4.05 17.71 -13.96
C ALA A 155 2.78 18.20 -14.69
N ALA A 156 2.21 17.39 -15.58
CA ALA A 156 0.97 17.71 -16.28
C ALA A 156 -0.21 17.86 -15.31
N PHE A 157 -0.34 16.95 -14.33
CA PHE A 157 -1.36 17.07 -13.30
C PHE A 157 -1.18 18.31 -12.43
N THR A 158 0.06 18.68 -12.11
CA THR A 158 0.35 19.92 -11.37
C THR A 158 -0.08 21.14 -12.18
N ARG A 159 0.26 21.20 -13.47
CA ARG A 159 -0.20 22.25 -14.39
C ARG A 159 -1.73 22.30 -14.46
N LEU A 160 -2.41 21.16 -14.62
CA LEU A 160 -3.87 21.07 -14.66
C LEU A 160 -4.49 21.72 -13.41
N ARG A 161 -4.00 21.36 -12.21
CA ARG A 161 -4.51 21.89 -10.95
C ARG A 161 -4.30 23.39 -10.76
N GLN A 162 -3.34 23.98 -11.47
CA GLN A 162 -3.09 25.42 -11.45
C GLN A 162 -4.04 26.21 -12.36
N ARG A 163 -4.69 25.55 -13.33
CA ARG A 163 -5.62 26.18 -14.28
C ARG A 163 -6.83 26.79 -13.57
N LYS A 164 -7.31 27.92 -14.10
CA LYS A 164 -8.52 28.59 -13.60
C LYS A 164 -9.74 27.64 -13.64
N PHE A 165 -9.84 26.83 -14.70
CA PHE A 165 -10.84 25.77 -14.81
C PHE A 165 -10.83 24.86 -13.58
N TRP A 166 -9.70 24.22 -13.28
CA TRP A 166 -9.61 23.28 -12.16
C TRP A 166 -10.01 23.92 -10.84
N LYS A 167 -9.47 25.11 -10.52
CA LYS A 167 -9.77 25.84 -9.28
C LYS A 167 -11.24 26.25 -9.14
N ARG A 168 -11.97 26.42 -10.24
CA ARG A 168 -13.43 26.71 -10.21
C ARG A 168 -14.27 25.49 -9.87
N HIS A 169 -13.80 24.29 -10.21
CA HIS A 169 -14.57 23.06 -10.08
C HIS A 169 -14.11 22.15 -8.95
N VAL A 170 -12.85 22.20 -8.55
CA VAL A 170 -12.26 21.28 -7.57
C VAL A 170 -11.69 22.05 -6.39
N VAL A 171 -12.21 21.73 -5.20
CA VAL A 171 -11.85 22.36 -3.92
C VAL A 171 -10.81 21.52 -3.17
N GLY A 172 -10.91 20.20 -3.29
CA GLY A 172 -10.03 19.24 -2.62
C GLY A 172 -10.02 17.89 -3.32
N GLY A 173 -9.15 17.00 -2.88
CA GLY A 173 -9.09 15.66 -3.43
C GLY A 173 -7.80 14.90 -3.16
N ALA A 174 -7.72 13.71 -3.73
CA ALA A 174 -6.55 12.86 -3.70
C ALA A 174 -6.33 12.21 -5.08
N ALA A 175 -5.08 12.12 -5.52
CA ALA A 175 -4.69 11.41 -6.73
C ALA A 175 -3.88 10.16 -6.38
N PHE A 176 -4.22 9.03 -7.00
CA PHE A 176 -3.60 7.72 -6.84
C PHE A 176 -2.89 7.36 -8.14
N LEU A 177 -1.61 7.04 -8.05
CA LEU A 177 -0.80 6.60 -9.19
C LEU A 177 -0.98 5.11 -9.40
N GLU A 178 -1.38 4.72 -10.61
CA GLU A 178 -1.37 3.34 -11.09
C GLU A 178 -0.46 3.22 -12.31
N VAL A 179 0.38 2.18 -12.35
CA VAL A 179 1.23 1.86 -13.49
C VAL A 179 0.76 0.56 -14.13
N THR A 180 0.31 0.64 -15.37
CA THR A 180 -0.06 -0.53 -16.16
C THR A 180 0.89 -0.71 -17.33
N LEU A 181 0.86 -1.89 -17.92
CA LEU A 181 1.60 -2.21 -19.13
C LEU A 181 0.60 -2.65 -20.19
N SER A 182 0.80 -2.18 -21.42
CA SER A 182 -0.01 -2.58 -22.57
C SER A 182 0.27 -4.02 -22.99
N VAL A 183 -0.54 -4.54 -23.91
CA VAL A 183 -0.26 -5.81 -24.60
C VAL A 183 0.99 -5.75 -25.49
N THR A 184 1.39 -4.55 -25.91
CA THR A 184 2.61 -4.25 -26.68
C THR A 184 3.81 -3.89 -25.78
N GLU A 185 3.70 -4.15 -24.48
CA GLU A 185 4.74 -3.87 -23.47
C GLU A 185 5.10 -2.39 -23.31
N GLU A 186 4.15 -1.49 -23.58
CA GLU A 186 4.33 -0.05 -23.40
C GLU A 186 3.80 0.40 -22.03
N TRP A 187 4.51 1.33 -21.39
CA TRP A 187 4.13 1.87 -20.09
C TRP A 187 2.92 2.78 -20.17
N HIS A 188 1.94 2.50 -19.31
CA HIS A 188 0.68 3.23 -19.23
C HIS A 188 0.45 3.72 -17.79
N PRO A 189 1.10 4.83 -17.39
CA PRO A 189 0.91 5.42 -16.07
C PRO A 189 -0.33 6.31 -16.03
N HIS A 190 -1.17 6.10 -15.01
CA HIS A 190 -2.47 6.71 -14.87
C HIS A 190 -2.59 7.41 -13.51
N LEU A 191 -3.33 8.51 -13.48
CA LEU A 191 -3.81 9.10 -12.22
C LEU A 191 -5.30 8.84 -12.08
N HIS A 192 -5.66 8.12 -11.03
CA HIS A 192 -7.01 8.01 -10.52
C HIS A 192 -7.22 9.10 -9.48
N VAL A 193 -8.12 10.05 -9.73
CA VAL A 193 -8.29 11.24 -8.89
C VAL A 193 -9.69 11.25 -8.28
N LEU A 194 -9.74 11.36 -6.96
CA LEU A 194 -10.93 11.82 -6.24
C LEU A 194 -10.93 13.35 -6.29
N ALA A 195 -11.92 13.93 -6.95
CA ALA A 195 -12.09 15.37 -7.06
C ALA A 195 -13.35 15.81 -6.32
N HIS A 196 -13.17 16.45 -5.17
CA HIS A 196 -14.25 17.03 -4.37
C HIS A 196 -14.57 18.44 -4.87
N GLY A 197 -15.84 18.67 -5.20
CA GLY A 197 -16.32 19.98 -5.64
C GLY A 197 -17.51 19.96 -6.59
N LYS A 198 -17.53 20.90 -7.55
CA LYS A 198 -18.63 21.15 -8.48
C LYS A 198 -18.55 20.26 -9.72
N TYR A 199 -19.62 20.27 -10.51
CA TYR A 199 -19.70 19.56 -11.79
C TYR A 199 -18.52 19.89 -12.69
N ILE A 200 -17.87 18.88 -13.28
CA ILE A 200 -16.73 19.04 -14.20
C ILE A 200 -17.22 18.68 -15.60
N PRO A 201 -17.33 19.65 -16.53
CA PRO A 201 -17.69 19.36 -17.91
C PRO A 201 -16.62 18.49 -18.59
N TYR A 202 -17.01 17.30 -19.06
CA TYR A 202 -16.11 16.32 -19.68
C TYR A 202 -15.30 16.92 -20.85
N ALA A 203 -15.99 17.59 -21.78
CA ALA A 203 -15.35 18.19 -22.95
C ALA A 203 -14.28 19.24 -22.57
N VAL A 204 -14.51 20.00 -21.49
CA VAL A 204 -13.55 21.01 -21.01
C VAL A 204 -12.37 20.34 -20.32
N LEU A 205 -12.61 19.32 -19.48
CA LEU A 205 -11.52 18.55 -18.86
C LEU A 205 -10.61 17.92 -19.91
N ARG A 206 -11.19 17.32 -20.96
CA ARG A 206 -10.47 16.75 -22.10
C ARG A 206 -9.57 17.79 -22.78
N SER A 207 -10.11 18.98 -23.06
CA SER A 207 -9.35 20.07 -23.70
C SER A 207 -8.25 20.64 -22.79
N GLU A 208 -8.52 20.80 -21.49
CA GLU A 208 -7.52 21.25 -20.52
C GLU A 208 -6.41 20.23 -20.31
N TRP A 209 -6.74 18.93 -20.34
CA TRP A 209 -5.74 17.86 -20.27
C TRP A 209 -4.84 17.84 -21.50
N LEU A 210 -5.42 17.99 -22.70
CA LEU A 210 -4.65 18.16 -23.93
C LEU A 210 -3.74 19.38 -23.87
N ALA A 211 -4.24 20.51 -23.37
CA ALA A 211 -3.45 21.74 -23.27
C ALA A 211 -2.23 21.60 -22.34
N VAL A 212 -2.33 20.83 -21.24
CA VAL A 212 -1.21 20.66 -20.29
C VAL A 212 -0.28 19.50 -20.63
N THR A 213 -0.70 18.55 -21.47
CA THR A 213 0.12 17.41 -21.91
C THR A 213 0.75 17.63 -23.28
N GLY A 214 0.06 18.35 -24.18
CA GLY A 214 0.42 18.58 -25.57
C GLY A 214 -0.09 17.52 -26.55
N ASP A 215 -0.40 16.30 -26.07
CA ASP A 215 -0.72 15.15 -26.93
C ASP A 215 -1.81 14.21 -26.40
N SER A 216 -2.19 14.32 -25.13
CA SER A 216 -3.10 13.39 -24.45
C SER A 216 -4.38 14.09 -24.06
N TYR A 217 -5.49 13.56 -24.58
CA TYR A 217 -6.83 14.07 -24.31
C TYR A 217 -7.72 13.02 -23.66
N ILE A 218 -7.24 11.78 -23.52
CA ILE A 218 -8.03 10.68 -22.95
C ILE A 218 -8.19 10.94 -21.46
N THR A 219 -9.44 11.12 -21.06
CA THR A 219 -9.86 11.30 -19.67
C THR A 219 -11.16 10.56 -19.46
N ASP A 220 -11.46 10.24 -18.20
CA ASP A 220 -12.78 9.82 -17.75
C ASP A 220 -13.20 10.71 -16.58
N VAL A 221 -14.48 11.05 -16.48
CA VAL A 221 -15.03 11.76 -15.32
C VAL A 221 -16.44 11.29 -15.02
N ARG A 222 -16.66 10.87 -13.78
CA ARG A 222 -17.97 10.41 -13.30
C ARG A 222 -18.18 10.80 -11.85
N CYS A 223 -19.42 11.08 -11.49
CA CYS A 223 -19.78 11.35 -10.09
C CYS A 223 -19.84 10.03 -9.32
N ALA A 224 -19.29 10.01 -8.10
CA ALA A 224 -19.58 8.95 -7.16
C ALA A 224 -21.06 9.00 -6.76
N LYS A 225 -21.67 7.83 -6.62
CA LYS A 225 -23.08 7.64 -6.25
C LYS A 225 -23.27 7.58 -4.74
N SER A 226 -22.23 7.21 -4.00
CA SER A 226 -22.25 7.11 -2.54
C SER A 226 -20.85 7.20 -1.96
N ASP A 227 -20.78 7.49 -0.66
CA ASP A 227 -19.53 7.49 0.11
C ASP A 227 -18.87 6.10 0.12
N ALA A 228 -19.68 5.03 0.17
CA ALA A 228 -19.21 3.66 0.06
C ALA A 228 -18.48 3.40 -1.28
N GLU A 229 -18.98 3.99 -2.39
CA GLU A 229 -18.29 3.89 -3.69
C GLU A 229 -16.95 4.63 -3.67
N VAL A 230 -16.85 5.77 -2.98
CA VAL A 230 -15.59 6.50 -2.80
C VAL A 230 -14.58 5.67 -2.01
N VAL A 231 -15.00 5.07 -0.90
CA VAL A 231 -14.15 4.19 -0.08
C VAL A 231 -13.69 2.97 -0.89
N ALA A 232 -14.58 2.34 -1.65
CA ALA A 232 -14.23 1.22 -2.53
C ALA A 232 -13.24 1.64 -3.64
N TYR A 233 -13.37 2.85 -4.17
CA TYR A 233 -12.44 3.40 -5.14
C TYR A 233 -11.05 3.62 -4.54
N VAL A 234 -10.96 4.19 -3.34
CA VAL A 234 -9.70 4.27 -2.57
C VAL A 234 -9.14 2.87 -2.36
N ALA A 235 -9.96 1.93 -1.89
CA ALA A 235 -9.58 0.55 -1.63
C ALA A 235 -8.84 -0.05 -2.83
N LYS A 236 -9.40 0.13 -4.03
CA LYS A 236 -8.87 -0.37 -5.31
C LYS A 236 -7.52 0.26 -5.70
N TYR A 237 -7.42 1.58 -5.69
CA TYR A 237 -6.27 2.28 -6.29
C TYR A 237 -5.17 2.66 -5.30
N ALA A 238 -5.46 2.76 -4.00
CA ALA A 238 -4.44 2.97 -2.99
C ALA A 238 -3.64 1.69 -2.67
N SER A 239 -4.24 0.50 -2.88
CA SER A 239 -3.58 -0.78 -2.60
C SER A 239 -2.84 -1.40 -3.79
N LYS A 240 -3.01 -0.87 -5.01
CA LYS A 240 -2.54 -1.50 -6.25
C LYS A 240 -1.78 -0.50 -7.13
N PRO A 241 -0.46 -0.30 -6.89
CA PRO A 241 0.31 0.63 -7.70
C PRO A 241 0.64 0.08 -9.09
N PHE A 242 0.45 -1.22 -9.36
CA PHE A 242 0.76 -1.81 -10.65
C PHE A 242 -0.07 -3.05 -11.02
N SER A 243 -0.08 -3.40 -12.30
CA SER A 243 -0.78 -4.57 -12.87
C SER A 243 0.06 -5.87 -12.89
N GLY A 244 -0.60 -7.02 -12.97
CA GLY A 244 0.05 -8.34 -12.86
C GLY A 244 1.06 -8.67 -13.96
N PHE A 245 0.87 -8.17 -15.19
CA PHE A 245 1.79 -8.43 -16.32
C PHE A 245 3.21 -7.93 -16.04
N ILE A 246 3.33 -6.77 -15.39
CA ILE A 246 4.62 -6.18 -15.03
C ILE A 246 5.42 -7.13 -14.14
N SER A 247 4.74 -7.80 -13.20
CA SER A 247 5.39 -8.68 -12.24
C SER A 247 5.94 -9.98 -12.84
N ARG A 248 5.55 -10.34 -14.07
CA ARG A 248 6.01 -11.57 -14.74
C ARG A 248 7.31 -11.35 -15.50
N SER A 249 7.72 -10.10 -15.73
CA SER A 249 8.93 -9.73 -16.44
C SER A 249 9.94 -9.10 -15.47
N PRO A 250 11.10 -9.74 -15.22
CA PRO A 250 12.15 -9.15 -14.37
C PRO A 250 12.58 -7.75 -14.84
N PRO A 251 12.84 -7.47 -16.14
CA PRO A 251 13.17 -6.14 -16.60
C PRO A 251 12.10 -5.08 -16.29
N HIS A 252 10.81 -5.39 -16.53
CA HIS A 252 9.73 -4.45 -16.25
C HIS A 252 9.57 -4.18 -14.76
N LEU A 253 9.75 -5.21 -13.92
CA LEU A 253 9.68 -5.06 -12.48
C LEU A 253 10.86 -4.22 -11.94
N ASP A 254 12.06 -4.42 -12.50
CA ASP A 254 13.25 -3.66 -12.13
C ASP A 254 13.09 -2.18 -12.52
N GLU A 255 12.62 -1.89 -13.74
CA GLU A 255 12.31 -0.53 -14.18
C GLU A 255 11.22 0.12 -13.30
N LEU A 256 10.17 -0.63 -12.95
CA LEU A 256 9.12 -0.14 -12.03
C LEU A 256 9.69 0.24 -10.66
N ILE A 257 10.56 -0.59 -10.07
CA ILE A 257 11.17 -0.32 -8.77
C ILE A 257 12.01 0.96 -8.82
N HIS A 258 12.84 1.12 -9.85
CA HIS A 258 13.63 2.33 -10.06
C HIS A 258 12.76 3.56 -10.29
N ALA A 259 11.82 3.48 -11.23
CA ALA A 259 10.96 4.58 -11.61
C ALA A 259 10.08 5.05 -10.44
N MET A 260 9.68 4.16 -9.54
CA MET A 260 8.85 4.50 -8.38
C MET A 260 9.65 5.06 -7.20
N HIS A 261 10.99 4.95 -7.20
CA HIS A 261 11.82 5.51 -6.15
C HIS A 261 11.58 7.01 -5.97
N GLY A 262 11.50 7.47 -4.72
CA GLY A 262 11.26 8.87 -4.37
C GLY A 262 9.87 9.44 -4.73
N ARG A 263 9.00 8.67 -5.40
CA ARG A 263 7.69 9.16 -5.85
C ARG A 263 6.60 8.84 -4.85
N ARG A 264 5.67 9.77 -4.64
CA ARG A 264 4.46 9.52 -3.85
C ARG A 264 3.45 8.76 -4.71
N THR A 265 2.93 7.65 -4.20
CA THR A 265 1.84 6.91 -4.86
C THR A 265 0.48 7.56 -4.67
N ILE A 266 0.37 8.45 -3.68
CA ILE A 266 -0.85 9.17 -3.33
C ILE A 266 -0.50 10.63 -3.07
N VAL A 267 -1.25 11.54 -3.67
CA VAL A 267 -1.07 12.98 -3.51
C VAL A 267 -2.40 13.61 -3.13
N ALA A 268 -2.55 14.01 -1.87
CA ALA A 268 -3.69 14.79 -1.40
C ALA A 268 -3.50 16.29 -1.71
N PHE A 269 -4.60 17.01 -1.95
CA PHE A 269 -4.57 18.41 -2.36
C PHE A 269 -5.82 19.19 -1.99
N GLY A 270 -5.72 20.52 -2.11
CA GLY A 270 -6.80 21.43 -1.73
C GLY A 270 -7.17 21.29 -0.25
N THR A 271 -8.46 21.19 0.05
CA THR A 271 -8.95 20.98 1.43
C THR A 271 -8.59 19.62 2.01
N TRP A 272 -8.14 18.65 1.20
CA TRP A 272 -7.78 17.30 1.65
C TRP A 272 -6.29 17.16 2.00
N ARG A 273 -5.51 18.25 2.04
CA ARG A 273 -4.05 18.19 2.29
C ARG A 273 -3.68 17.50 3.61
N SER A 274 -4.58 17.50 4.59
CA SER A 274 -4.43 16.84 5.89
C SER A 274 -4.87 15.37 5.89
N LEU A 275 -5.24 14.80 4.74
CA LEU A 275 -5.60 13.39 4.61
C LEU A 275 -4.39 12.52 4.97
N LYS A 276 -4.47 11.86 6.14
CA LYS A 276 -3.44 10.96 6.61
C LYS A 276 -3.55 9.61 5.90
N ALA A 277 -2.40 9.12 5.45
CA ALA A 277 -2.22 7.74 4.99
C ALA A 277 -1.56 6.83 6.05
N THR A 278 -1.35 7.37 7.25
CA THR A 278 -0.73 6.71 8.39
C THR A 278 -1.80 6.07 9.26
N PHE A 279 -1.50 4.86 9.70
CA PHE A 279 -2.30 4.11 10.65
C PHE A 279 -2.53 4.96 11.91
N GLU A 280 -3.79 5.16 12.29
CA GLU A 280 -4.12 5.55 13.66
C GLU A 280 -4.36 4.23 14.41
N GLU A 281 -3.71 4.09 15.57
CA GLU A 281 -3.87 2.91 16.42
C GLU A 281 -5.35 2.62 16.63
N PRO A 282 -5.78 1.34 16.62
CA PRO A 282 -7.17 1.01 16.79
C PRO A 282 -7.67 1.65 18.08
N THR A 283 -8.62 2.57 17.94
CA THR A 283 -9.25 3.27 19.06
C THR A 283 -10.07 2.26 19.85
N GLY A 284 -9.56 1.87 21.00
CA GLY A 284 -10.12 0.88 21.91
C GLY A 284 -9.03 0.37 22.84
N ASP A 285 -9.39 0.08 24.09
CA ASP A 285 -8.44 -0.54 24.99
C ASP A 285 -8.26 -2.01 24.55
N TRP A 286 -7.13 -2.32 23.93
CA TRP A 286 -6.73 -3.69 23.59
C TRP A 286 -5.77 -4.24 24.64
N GLU A 287 -5.92 -5.51 24.98
CA GLU A 287 -4.97 -6.24 25.81
C GLU A 287 -4.27 -7.33 25.01
N TYR A 288 -2.95 -7.44 25.19
CA TYR A 288 -2.18 -8.54 24.65
C TYR A 288 -2.66 -9.86 25.24
N LEU A 289 -2.92 -10.86 24.38
CA LEU A 289 -3.31 -12.20 24.82
C LEU A 289 -2.14 -13.19 24.64
N CYS A 290 -1.62 -13.29 23.43
CA CYS A 290 -0.57 -14.22 23.04
C CYS A 290 0.00 -13.84 21.67
N THR A 291 1.05 -14.52 21.26
CA THR A 291 1.49 -14.52 19.86
C THR A 291 0.57 -15.38 18.99
N LEU A 292 0.55 -15.12 17.69
CA LEU A 292 -0.21 -15.95 16.75
C LEU A 292 0.31 -17.40 16.71
N ASP A 293 1.62 -17.59 16.86
CA ASP A 293 2.25 -18.90 16.91
C ASP A 293 1.79 -19.71 18.15
N GLU A 294 1.73 -19.08 19.34
CA GLU A 294 1.18 -19.70 20.56
C GLU A 294 -0.30 -20.06 20.43
N LEU A 295 -1.11 -19.16 19.84
CA LEU A 295 -2.53 -19.43 19.59
C LEU A 295 -2.71 -20.70 18.75
N VAL A 296 -1.97 -20.82 17.65
CA VAL A 296 -2.08 -21.98 16.75
C VAL A 296 -1.54 -23.25 17.43
N TYR A 297 -0.49 -23.15 18.25
CA TYR A 297 0.06 -24.28 19.00
C TYR A 297 -0.99 -24.86 19.97
N HIS A 298 -1.59 -24.00 20.79
CA HIS A 298 -2.63 -24.43 21.75
C HIS A 298 -3.91 -24.91 21.07
N ALA A 299 -4.30 -24.30 19.94
CA ALA A 299 -5.42 -24.77 19.13
C ALA A 299 -5.15 -26.18 18.54
N ARG A 300 -3.93 -26.45 18.07
CA ARG A 300 -3.52 -27.78 17.54
C ARG A 300 -3.55 -28.86 18.62
N ALA A 301 -3.22 -28.50 19.86
CA ALA A 301 -3.37 -29.36 21.04
C ALA A 301 -4.85 -29.62 21.44
N ARG A 302 -5.82 -29.22 20.60
CA ARG A 302 -7.27 -29.41 20.76
C ARG A 302 -7.86 -28.75 22.01
N GLN A 303 -7.27 -27.64 22.44
CA GLN A 303 -7.86 -26.83 23.50
C GLN A 303 -9.01 -25.99 22.92
N ALA A 304 -10.23 -26.25 23.38
CA ALA A 304 -11.46 -25.71 22.78
C ALA A 304 -11.50 -24.17 22.75
N GLU A 305 -11.04 -23.51 23.82
CA GLU A 305 -10.97 -22.06 23.92
C GLU A 305 -10.03 -21.47 22.85
N TRP A 306 -8.82 -22.00 22.72
CA TRP A 306 -7.84 -21.55 21.73
C TRP A 306 -8.30 -21.79 20.30
N MET A 307 -9.00 -22.90 20.04
CA MET A 307 -9.61 -23.14 18.74
C MET A 307 -10.70 -22.11 18.43
N ALA A 308 -11.52 -21.73 19.41
CA ALA A 308 -12.55 -20.70 19.23
C ALA A 308 -11.91 -19.34 18.89
N ILE A 309 -10.82 -18.97 19.58
CA ILE A 309 -10.07 -17.73 19.31
C ILE A 309 -9.45 -17.79 17.91
N LEU A 310 -8.83 -18.91 17.52
CA LEU A 310 -8.26 -19.10 16.19
C LEU A 310 -9.33 -18.98 15.09
N MET A 311 -10.52 -19.51 15.32
CA MET A 311 -11.65 -19.39 14.40
C MET A 311 -12.26 -17.99 14.38
N ALA A 312 -12.15 -17.23 15.47
CA ALA A 312 -12.60 -15.84 15.53
C ALA A 312 -11.67 -14.91 14.74
N VAL A 313 -10.35 -15.11 14.84
CA VAL A 313 -9.37 -14.31 14.08
C VAL A 313 -9.26 -14.82 12.64
N ALA A 314 -9.00 -16.10 12.43
CA ALA A 314 -8.58 -16.63 11.13
C ALA A 314 -9.50 -17.75 10.58
N PRO A 315 -10.84 -17.59 10.51
CA PRO A 315 -11.78 -18.66 10.13
C PRO A 315 -11.43 -19.33 8.79
N HIS A 316 -10.99 -18.58 7.78
CA HIS A 316 -10.65 -19.11 6.46
C HIS A 316 -9.21 -19.62 6.34
N ARG A 317 -8.37 -19.41 7.37
CA ARG A 317 -6.94 -19.71 7.35
C ARG A 317 -6.50 -20.67 8.47
N ALA A 318 -7.38 -20.92 9.44
CA ALA A 318 -7.11 -21.74 10.62
C ALA A 318 -6.49 -23.10 10.24
N GLN A 319 -7.09 -23.82 9.28
CA GLN A 319 -6.58 -25.11 8.83
C GLN A 319 -5.15 -25.03 8.28
N ALA A 320 -4.90 -24.08 7.37
CA ALA A 320 -3.58 -23.88 6.79
C ALA A 320 -2.53 -23.43 7.82
N MET A 321 -2.94 -22.78 8.91
CA MET A 321 -2.07 -22.40 10.01
C MET A 321 -1.73 -23.60 10.89
N LEU A 322 -2.73 -24.44 11.21
CA LEU A 322 -2.56 -25.65 12.02
C LEU A 322 -1.60 -26.66 11.38
N GLU A 323 -1.65 -26.80 10.05
CA GLU A 323 -0.78 -27.69 9.28
C GLU A 323 0.70 -27.28 9.26
N ARG A 324 1.01 -26.03 9.63
CA ARG A 324 2.37 -25.47 9.56
C ARG A 324 3.15 -25.53 10.87
N ILE A 325 2.49 -25.71 11.99
CA ILE A 325 3.18 -25.90 13.27
C ILE A 325 3.70 -27.34 13.34
N GLY A 326 5.03 -27.50 13.48
CA GLY A 326 5.66 -28.78 13.81
C GLY A 326 5.45 -29.17 15.28
N ASP A 327 5.84 -30.38 15.66
CA ASP A 327 5.65 -30.87 17.05
C ASP A 327 6.57 -30.18 18.06
N GLU A 328 7.64 -29.54 17.59
CA GLU A 328 8.56 -28.71 18.38
C GLU A 328 8.49 -27.25 17.93
N THR A 329 7.78 -26.40 18.65
CA THR A 329 7.95 -24.94 18.53
C THR A 329 8.59 -24.40 19.80
N THR A 330 9.90 -24.57 19.89
CA THR A 330 10.80 -23.98 20.90
C THR A 330 11.31 -22.60 20.51
N ARG A 331 10.54 -21.83 19.73
CA ARG A 331 10.89 -20.43 19.52
C ARG A 331 10.55 -19.70 20.82
N ALA A 332 11.56 -19.15 21.49
CA ALA A 332 11.34 -18.30 22.65
C ALA A 332 10.27 -17.25 22.30
N PRO A 333 9.25 -17.03 23.15
CA PRO A 333 8.22 -16.05 22.86
C PRO A 333 8.92 -14.70 22.62
N PRO A 334 8.62 -14.00 21.52
CA PRO A 334 9.09 -12.63 21.35
C PRO A 334 8.67 -11.80 22.58
N ASP A 335 9.47 -10.79 22.93
CA ASP A 335 9.11 -9.87 24.00
C ASP A 335 7.67 -9.38 23.83
N VAL A 336 6.94 -9.31 24.95
CA VAL A 336 5.57 -8.78 24.95
C VAL A 336 5.63 -7.40 24.32
N PRO A 337 4.90 -7.16 23.21
CA PRO A 337 5.02 -5.91 22.52
C PRO A 337 4.52 -4.78 23.42
N ASP A 338 5.27 -3.69 23.49
CA ASP A 338 4.71 -2.44 23.97
C ASP A 338 3.74 -1.93 22.90
N LEU A 339 2.45 -2.25 23.10
CA LEU A 339 1.37 -1.88 22.20
C LEU A 339 1.19 -0.37 22.05
N GLN A 340 1.82 0.44 22.92
CA GLN A 340 1.80 1.92 22.83
C GLN A 340 3.07 2.51 22.22
N ALA A 341 4.19 1.78 22.18
CA ALA A 341 5.44 2.27 21.62
C ALA A 341 5.73 1.74 20.20
N GLU A 342 5.21 0.57 19.83
CA GLU A 342 5.45 -0.05 18.53
C GLU A 342 4.31 0.20 17.55
N GLN A 343 4.64 0.77 16.38
CA GLN A 343 3.67 1.00 15.31
C GLN A 343 3.31 -0.31 14.58
N PHE A 344 2.41 -1.10 15.15
CA PHE A 344 1.84 -2.28 14.52
C PHE A 344 0.81 -1.93 13.46
N LEU A 345 0.68 -2.81 12.47
CA LEU A 345 -0.45 -2.77 11.56
C LEU A 345 -1.48 -3.78 12.06
N LEU A 346 -2.75 -3.36 12.09
CA LEU A 346 -3.85 -4.32 12.17
C LEU A 346 -3.77 -5.22 10.94
N PHE A 347 -3.49 -6.49 11.17
CA PHE A 347 -3.59 -7.51 10.14
C PHE A 347 -5.09 -7.69 9.94
N ALA A 348 -5.64 -6.99 8.95
CA ALA A 348 -7.06 -7.01 8.69
C ALA A 348 -7.54 -8.45 8.53
N ASP A 349 -8.50 -8.84 9.36
CA ASP A 349 -9.12 -10.15 9.34
C ASP A 349 -10.20 -10.31 8.25
N THR A 350 -10.26 -11.56 7.77
CA THR A 350 -11.30 -12.36 7.12
C THR A 350 -11.77 -12.20 5.67
N ASP A 351 -11.98 -11.03 5.09
CA ASP A 351 -12.97 -10.97 3.97
C ASP A 351 -12.45 -10.94 2.53
N THR A 352 -11.19 -11.26 2.23
CA THR A 352 -10.76 -11.37 0.83
C THR A 352 -10.29 -12.76 0.45
N PRO A 353 -11.06 -13.50 -0.38
CA PRO A 353 -10.56 -14.67 -1.10
C PRO A 353 -9.26 -14.32 -1.82
N ASP A 354 -8.38 -15.30 -1.98
CA ASP A 354 -7.08 -15.19 -2.64
C ASP A 354 -7.19 -14.68 -4.09
N PHE A 355 -7.32 -13.36 -4.25
CA PHE A 355 -7.45 -12.70 -5.55
C PHE A 355 -6.17 -12.81 -6.41
N TYR A 356 -5.07 -13.30 -5.82
CA TYR A 356 -3.75 -13.38 -6.45
C TYR A 356 -3.32 -14.83 -6.75
N ALA A 357 -4.13 -15.83 -6.44
CA ALA A 357 -3.84 -17.23 -6.80
C ALA A 357 -3.68 -17.45 -8.32
N ASN A 358 -4.14 -16.50 -9.15
CA ASN A 358 -4.08 -16.55 -10.60
C ASN A 358 -3.18 -15.47 -11.26
N GLN A 359 -2.33 -14.75 -10.50
CA GLN A 359 -1.46 -13.68 -11.04
C GLN A 359 0.00 -14.07 -11.23
#